data_AF-A0A0L7QPE9-F1
#
_entry.id   AF-A0A0L7QPE9-F1
#
_cell.length_a   1.000
_cell.length_b   1.000
_cell.length_c   1.000
_cell.angle_alpha   90.00
_cell.angle_beta   90.00
_cell.angle_gamma   90.00
#
_symmetry.space_group_name_H-M   'P 1'
#
loop_
_entity.id
_entity.type
_entity.pdbx_description
1 polymer ?
#
loop_
_entity_poly.entity_id
_entity_poly.type
_entity_poly.pdbx_seq_one_letter_code
_entity_poly.pdbx_strand_id
1 'polypeptide(L)'
;MVLLTHLFGCTLQNSKSLVNITTTNLAFVRYASKRSSGSTRNSPTNLKPKHRGWKVQDGHYVQASTMLATQLRPRFHPGLYVGFGKNGTLYALEKGKVMVTCEKINPNMARSWAKLNYAGRENSVIYKKHFNIIPEPQHDRFVLIDTI
;
A
#
# COMPACT_ATOMS: atom_id res chain seq x y z
N MET A 1 -41.30 -61.21 -0.79
CA MET A 1 -41.22 -62.62 -0.37
C MET A 1 -39.83 -62.83 0.24
N VAL A 2 -39.68 -62.53 1.53
CA VAL A 2 -39.51 -63.46 2.66
C VAL A 2 -38.31 -64.41 2.52
N LEU A 3 -37.31 -64.24 3.39
CA LEU A 3 -36.63 -65.22 4.26
C LEU A 3 -35.31 -64.59 4.76
N LEU A 4 -35.17 -64.09 5.99
CA LEU A 4 -35.13 -64.75 7.32
C LEU A 4 -33.71 -65.27 7.69
N THR A 5 -33.08 -64.55 8.62
CA THR A 5 -32.15 -64.92 9.74
C THR A 5 -30.98 -65.91 9.53
N HIS A 6 -29.82 -65.59 10.12
CA HIS A 6 -29.33 -66.28 11.33
C HIS A 6 -28.19 -65.49 12.02
N LEU A 7 -28.49 -65.01 13.23
CA LEU A 7 -27.55 -64.67 14.29
C LEU A 7 -27.33 -65.93 15.13
N PHE A 8 -26.08 -66.37 15.29
CA PHE A 8 -25.60 -67.27 16.35
C PHE A 8 -24.07 -67.04 16.47
N GLY A 9 -23.44 -66.83 17.62
CA GLY A 9 -23.93 -66.90 18.98
C GLY A 9 -23.01 -66.15 19.95
N CYS A 10 -23.59 -65.91 21.11
CA CYS A 10 -22.99 -65.29 22.28
C CYS A 10 -22.11 -66.31 23.03
N THR A 11 -20.92 -65.90 23.46
CA THR A 11 -20.40 -66.26 24.79
C THR A 11 -19.58 -65.10 25.35
N LEU A 12 -20.23 -64.26 26.16
CA LEU A 12 -19.56 -63.38 27.10
C LEU A 12 -19.12 -64.25 28.28
N GLN A 13 -17.81 -64.41 28.51
CA GLN A 13 -17.34 -64.90 29.80
C GLN A 13 -17.21 -63.72 30.76
N ASN A 14 -18.05 -63.80 31.78
CA ASN A 14 -18.16 -62.93 32.91
C ASN A 14 -16.98 -63.16 33.87
N SER A 15 -16.07 -62.19 33.98
CA SER A 15 -15.20 -62.08 35.15
C SER A 15 -15.49 -60.77 35.86
N LYS A 16 -16.37 -60.86 36.86
CA LYS A 16 -16.45 -59.87 37.93
C LYS A 16 -15.11 -59.87 38.66
N SER A 17 -14.28 -58.84 38.48
CA SER A 17 -13.31 -58.49 39.51
C SER A 17 -13.77 -57.20 40.17
N LEU A 18 -14.28 -57.40 41.39
CA LEU A 18 -14.68 -56.38 42.33
C LEU A 18 -13.52 -55.41 42.59
N VAL A 19 -13.90 -54.15 42.56
CA VAL A 19 -13.14 -52.97 42.94
C VAL A 19 -12.51 -53.18 44.33
N ASN A 20 -11.17 -53.14 44.41
CA ASN A 20 -10.46 -52.71 45.60
C ASN A 20 -9.56 -51.55 45.19
N ILE A 21 -10.12 -50.34 45.26
CA ILE A 21 -9.39 -49.08 45.13
C ILE A 21 -8.53 -48.97 46.38
N THR A 22 -7.30 -49.48 46.34
CA THR A 22 -6.24 -48.94 47.18
C THR A 22 -5.78 -47.67 46.49
N THR A 23 -6.29 -46.54 46.97
CA THR A 23 -5.87 -45.19 46.59
C THR A 23 -4.38 -45.04 46.88
N THR A 24 -3.53 -45.40 45.92
CA THR A 24 -2.19 -44.80 45.85
C THR A 24 -2.42 -43.36 45.42
N ASN A 25 -2.28 -42.47 46.39
CA ASN A 25 -2.28 -41.04 46.19
C ASN A 25 -1.00 -40.69 45.41
N LEU A 26 -0.95 -41.05 44.13
CA LEU A 26 0.05 -40.56 43.18
C LEU A 26 -0.34 -39.11 42.86
N ALA A 27 -0.18 -38.24 43.85
CA ALA A 27 -0.21 -36.81 43.65
C ALA A 27 0.96 -36.49 42.70
N PHE A 28 0.66 -36.39 41.40
CA PHE A 28 1.62 -35.91 40.42
C PHE A 28 1.81 -34.42 40.67
N VAL A 29 2.70 -34.09 41.60
CA VAL A 29 3.12 -32.71 41.87
C VAL A 29 3.84 -32.21 40.64
N ARG A 30 3.11 -31.50 39.76
CA ARG A 30 3.73 -30.68 38.73
C ARG A 30 4.21 -29.40 39.38
N TYR A 31 5.52 -29.31 39.61
CA TYR A 31 6.14 -28.01 39.88
C TYR A 31 5.79 -27.04 38.75
N ALA A 32 5.43 -25.81 39.09
CA ALA A 32 5.13 -24.78 38.12
C ALA A 32 6.35 -24.56 37.20
N SER A 33 6.30 -25.06 35.97
CA SER A 33 7.29 -24.69 34.96
C SER A 33 7.07 -23.22 34.62
N LYS A 34 8.06 -22.36 34.87
CA LYS A 34 8.02 -20.98 34.37
C LYS A 34 7.81 -21.03 32.87
N ARG A 35 6.67 -20.53 32.36
CA ARG A 35 6.44 -20.43 30.92
C ARG A 35 7.57 -19.62 30.32
N SER A 36 8.37 -20.22 29.44
CA SER A 36 9.25 -19.44 28.57
C SER A 36 8.37 -18.68 27.58
N SER A 37 8.34 -17.35 27.67
CA SER A 37 7.70 -16.52 26.65
C SER A 37 8.46 -16.73 25.34
N GLY A 38 7.78 -17.21 24.29
CA GLY A 38 8.38 -17.30 22.96
C GLY A 38 8.84 -15.93 22.47
N SER A 39 9.95 -15.89 21.73
CA SER A 39 10.36 -14.68 21.02
C SER A 39 9.32 -14.32 19.95
N THR A 40 9.19 -13.04 19.64
CA THR A 40 8.37 -12.59 18.52
C THR A 40 8.91 -13.17 17.21
N ARG A 41 8.10 -13.97 16.51
CA ARG A 41 8.43 -14.47 15.16
C ARG A 41 8.49 -13.37 14.11
N ASN A 42 7.85 -12.24 14.39
CA ASN A 42 7.87 -11.07 13.52
C ASN A 42 9.11 -10.23 13.86
N SER A 43 10.11 -10.25 12.97
CA SER A 43 11.25 -9.34 13.08
C SER A 43 10.77 -7.88 12.97
N PRO A 44 11.24 -6.98 13.84
CA PRO A 44 10.95 -5.56 13.70
C PRO A 44 11.44 -5.09 12.33
N THR A 45 10.50 -4.66 11.47
CA THR A 45 10.86 -4.17 10.15
C THR A 45 11.34 -2.72 10.29
N ASN A 46 12.60 -2.55 10.70
CA ASN A 46 13.27 -1.25 10.84
C ASN A 46 13.56 -0.64 9.46
N LEU A 47 12.51 -0.28 8.72
CA LEU A 47 12.62 0.34 7.40
C LEU A 47 12.94 1.83 7.55
N LYS A 48 13.98 2.27 6.84
CA LYS A 48 14.30 3.69 6.73
C LYS A 48 13.14 4.44 6.05
N PRO A 49 12.81 5.67 6.53
CA PRO A 49 11.81 6.49 5.88
C PRO A 49 12.20 6.80 4.43
N LYS A 50 11.20 6.91 3.55
CA LYS A 50 11.42 7.11 2.09
C LYS A 50 11.50 8.59 1.67
N HIS A 51 11.35 9.53 2.61
CA HIS A 51 11.44 10.98 2.38
C HIS A 51 10.64 11.50 1.17
N ARG A 52 9.46 10.92 0.95
CA ARG A 52 8.50 11.35 -0.08
C ARG A 52 7.76 12.59 0.38
N GLY A 53 7.36 13.43 -0.56
CA GLY A 53 6.58 14.62 -0.32
C GLY A 53 6.95 15.77 -1.25
N TRP A 54 6.51 16.96 -0.86
CA TRP A 54 6.80 18.20 -1.53
C TRP A 54 8.31 18.52 -1.46
N LYS A 55 8.91 18.94 -2.57
CA LYS A 55 10.32 19.36 -2.63
C LYS A 55 10.46 20.87 -2.85
N VAL A 56 9.60 21.46 -3.69
CA VAL A 56 9.63 22.91 -3.96
C VAL A 56 8.25 23.51 -3.77
N GLN A 57 8.09 24.43 -2.81
CA GLN A 57 6.80 25.03 -2.47
C GLN A 57 6.26 25.94 -3.59
N ASP A 58 4.99 26.33 -3.43
CA ASP A 58 4.32 27.28 -4.32
C ASP A 58 5.04 28.64 -4.33
N GLY A 59 5.09 29.28 -5.50
CA GLY A 59 5.74 30.57 -5.70
C GLY A 59 7.26 30.55 -5.81
N HIS A 60 7.92 29.41 -5.60
CA HIS A 60 9.37 29.31 -5.81
C HIS A 60 9.75 29.27 -7.29
N TYR A 61 10.93 29.78 -7.58
CA TYR A 61 11.53 29.67 -8.90
C TYR A 61 12.27 28.33 -9.04
N VAL A 62 12.08 27.64 -10.17
CA VAL A 62 12.71 26.36 -10.49
C VAL A 62 13.38 26.39 -11.85
N GLN A 63 14.46 25.64 -11.98
CA GLN A 63 15.06 25.32 -13.27
C GLN A 63 14.34 24.14 -13.92
N ALA A 64 14.49 23.99 -15.24
CA ALA A 64 14.05 22.79 -15.94
C ALA A 64 14.62 21.52 -15.29
N SER A 65 13.87 20.42 -15.34
CA SER A 65 14.18 19.12 -14.73
C SER A 65 14.27 19.07 -13.19
N THR A 66 13.93 20.15 -12.48
CA THR A 66 13.86 20.14 -11.01
C THR A 66 12.73 19.26 -10.50
N MET A 67 12.97 18.40 -9.51
CA MET A 67 11.91 17.62 -8.86
C MET A 67 11.02 18.52 -7.99
N LEU A 68 9.71 18.51 -8.25
CA LEU A 68 8.72 19.33 -7.54
C LEU A 68 8.11 18.58 -6.35
N ALA A 69 7.71 17.33 -6.58
CA ALA A 69 7.13 16.49 -5.55
C ALA A 69 7.38 15.01 -5.85
N THR A 70 7.61 14.23 -4.80
CA THR A 70 7.79 12.77 -4.87
C THR A 70 6.67 12.11 -4.11
N GLN A 71 6.00 11.12 -4.71
CA GLN A 71 4.82 10.50 -4.11
C GLN A 71 4.75 9.01 -4.48
N LEU A 72 3.87 8.26 -3.82
CA LEU A 72 3.60 6.85 -4.16
C LEU A 72 2.25 6.73 -4.89
N ARG A 73 1.23 7.36 -4.31
CA ARG A 73 -0.09 7.57 -4.92
C ARG A 73 -0.22 9.04 -5.33
N PRO A 74 -0.98 9.36 -6.38
CA PRO A 74 -1.17 10.73 -6.86
C PRO A 74 -1.96 11.57 -5.83
N ARG A 75 -1.22 12.26 -4.96
CA ARG A 75 -1.74 13.36 -4.15
C ARG A 75 -1.76 14.65 -4.99
N PHE A 76 -0.72 14.83 -5.80
CA PHE A 76 -0.52 15.95 -6.70
C PHE A 76 -0.56 15.47 -8.15
N HIS A 77 -1.09 16.32 -9.02
CA HIS A 77 -1.20 16.08 -10.46
C HIS A 77 -0.27 17.00 -11.26
N PRO A 78 0.19 16.55 -12.43
CA PRO A 78 0.92 17.42 -13.35
C PRO A 78 -0.08 18.37 -14.02
N GLY A 79 0.27 19.65 -14.08
CA GLY A 79 -0.43 20.65 -14.86
C GLY A 79 0.48 21.23 -15.94
N LEU A 80 0.46 22.55 -16.11
CA LEU A 80 1.19 23.24 -17.17
C LEU A 80 2.72 23.15 -16.98
N TYR A 81 3.45 22.74 -18.03
CA TYR A 81 4.91 22.56 -18.06
C TYR A 81 5.47 21.66 -16.94
N VAL A 82 4.69 20.68 -16.47
CA VAL A 82 5.12 19.71 -15.46
C VAL A 82 5.04 18.28 -16.00
N GLY A 83 6.13 17.54 -15.87
CA GLY A 83 6.23 16.14 -16.25
C GLY A 83 5.77 15.18 -15.15
N PHE A 84 5.36 13.97 -15.56
CA PHE A 84 4.93 12.90 -14.66
C PHE A 84 5.77 11.64 -14.83
N GLY A 85 6.61 11.33 -13.84
CA GLY A 85 7.47 10.15 -13.85
C GLY A 85 6.72 8.83 -13.62
N LYS A 86 7.29 7.70 -14.07
CA LYS A 86 6.74 6.34 -13.84
C LYS A 86 6.53 6.01 -12.35
N ASN A 87 7.39 6.54 -11.49
CA ASN A 87 7.33 6.38 -10.03
C ASN A 87 6.39 7.38 -9.34
N GLY A 88 5.69 8.23 -10.11
CA GLY A 88 4.75 9.22 -9.62
C GLY A 88 5.35 10.59 -9.28
N THR A 89 6.66 10.77 -9.50
CA THR A 89 7.35 12.04 -9.24
C THR A 89 6.96 13.12 -10.25
N LEU A 90 6.72 14.32 -9.77
CA LEU A 90 6.51 15.53 -10.57
C LEU A 90 7.84 16.25 -10.76
N TYR A 91 8.11 16.70 -11.98
CA TYR A 91 9.32 17.46 -12.31
C TYR A 91 9.01 18.59 -13.27
N ALA A 92 9.81 19.66 -13.20
CA ALA A 92 9.72 20.81 -14.08
C ALA A 92 10.16 20.45 -15.50
N LEU A 93 9.38 20.85 -16.52
CA LEU A 93 9.84 20.78 -17.92
C LEU A 93 10.57 22.06 -18.30
N GLU A 94 10.02 23.21 -17.91
CA GLU A 94 10.57 24.54 -18.18
C GLU A 94 11.08 25.21 -16.90
N LYS A 95 11.94 26.21 -17.07
CA LYS A 95 12.33 27.11 -15.97
C LYS A 95 11.21 28.13 -15.72
N GLY A 96 10.94 28.44 -14.46
CA GLY A 96 9.87 29.38 -14.13
C GLY A 96 9.42 29.33 -12.69
N LYS A 97 8.30 30.01 -12.39
CA LYS A 97 7.70 30.06 -11.06
C LYS A 97 6.68 28.95 -10.89
N VAL A 98 6.80 28.18 -9.81
CA VAL A 98 5.83 27.15 -9.44
C VAL A 98 4.53 27.80 -9.01
N MET A 99 3.41 27.31 -9.54
CA MET A 99 2.06 27.69 -9.15
C MET A 99 1.24 26.44 -8.84
N VAL A 100 0.65 26.33 -7.65
CA VAL A 100 -0.19 25.20 -7.26
C VAL A 100 -1.66 25.61 -7.24
N THR A 101 -2.46 24.97 -8.10
CA THR A 101 -3.90 25.22 -8.24
C THR A 101 -4.71 24.01 -7.79
N CYS A 102 -6.00 24.20 -7.51
CA CYS A 102 -6.95 23.11 -7.24
C CYS A 102 -7.91 22.99 -8.43
N GLU A 103 -7.76 21.95 -9.24
CA GLU A 103 -8.49 21.78 -10.49
C GLU A 103 -9.21 20.43 -10.54
N LYS A 104 -10.26 20.37 -11.35
CA LYS A 104 -11.01 19.14 -11.60
C LYS A 104 -10.16 18.18 -12.42
N ILE A 105 -10.05 16.93 -11.97
CA ILE A 105 -9.38 15.87 -12.74
C ILE A 105 -10.38 15.03 -13.53
N ASN A 106 -9.98 14.64 -14.74
CA ASN A 106 -10.66 13.61 -15.53
C ASN A 106 -9.69 12.43 -15.74
N PRO A 107 -9.58 11.50 -14.76
CA PRO A 107 -8.63 10.39 -14.86
C PRO A 107 -9.05 9.42 -15.97
N ASN A 108 -8.10 9.07 -16.85
CA ASN A 108 -8.32 8.05 -17.86
C ASN A 108 -8.31 6.64 -17.22
N MET A 109 -9.50 6.09 -16.94
CA MET A 109 -9.67 4.79 -16.27
C MET A 109 -9.15 3.58 -17.07
N ALA A 110 -8.89 3.74 -18.38
CA ALA A 110 -8.28 2.68 -19.18
C ALA A 110 -6.83 2.40 -18.74
N ARG A 111 -6.13 3.39 -18.15
CA ARG A 111 -4.80 3.18 -17.60
C ARG A 111 -4.89 2.48 -16.24
N SER A 112 -4.18 1.37 -16.10
CA SER A 112 -4.08 0.61 -14.84
C SER A 112 -3.75 1.48 -13.64
N TRP A 113 -2.85 2.45 -13.82
CA TRP A 113 -2.43 3.36 -12.76
C TRP A 113 -3.56 4.30 -12.29
N ALA A 114 -4.41 4.76 -13.22
CA ALA A 114 -5.57 5.57 -12.86
C ALA A 114 -6.64 4.70 -12.17
N LYS A 115 -6.92 3.51 -12.72
CA LYS A 115 -7.84 2.53 -12.11
C LYS A 115 -7.45 2.20 -10.67
N LEU A 116 -6.18 1.92 -10.40
CA LEU A 116 -5.68 1.62 -9.05
C LEU A 116 -5.90 2.75 -8.03
N ASN A 117 -5.92 4.01 -8.48
CA ASN A 117 -6.04 5.16 -7.58
C ASN A 117 -7.46 5.75 -7.53
N TYR A 118 -8.27 5.53 -8.56
CA TYR A 118 -9.56 6.20 -8.75
C TYR A 118 -10.75 5.25 -9.00
N ALA A 119 -10.56 3.92 -8.96
CA ALA A 119 -11.66 2.96 -9.05
C ALA A 119 -12.77 3.26 -8.02
N GLY A 120 -14.02 3.09 -8.43
CA GLY A 120 -15.20 3.34 -7.59
C GLY A 120 -15.62 4.80 -7.47
N ARG A 121 -14.93 5.73 -8.15
CA ARG A 121 -15.21 7.18 -8.11
C ARG A 121 -15.53 7.80 -9.48
N GLU A 122 -15.94 6.97 -10.43
CA GLU A 122 -16.17 7.35 -11.83
C GLU A 122 -17.25 8.43 -11.99
N ASN A 123 -18.33 8.32 -11.22
CA ASN A 123 -19.46 9.27 -11.27
C ASN A 123 -19.25 10.51 -10.40
N SER A 124 -18.12 10.63 -9.70
CA SER A 124 -17.85 11.73 -8.78
C SER A 124 -16.90 12.75 -9.40
N VAL A 125 -17.18 14.04 -9.17
CA VAL A 125 -16.26 15.12 -9.55
C VAL A 125 -15.13 15.18 -8.53
N ILE A 126 -13.89 14.94 -8.97
CA ILE A 126 -12.72 14.92 -8.10
C ILE A 126 -11.86 16.16 -8.37
N TYR A 127 -11.58 16.94 -7.32
CA TYR A 127 -10.61 18.03 -7.38
C TYR A 127 -9.26 17.59 -6.80
N LYS A 128 -8.18 18.00 -7.45
CA LYS A 128 -6.81 17.71 -7.03
C LYS A 128 -5.92 18.93 -7.21
N LYS A 129 -4.83 18.93 -6.44
CA LYS A 129 -3.77 19.91 -6.55
C LYS A 129 -2.95 19.64 -7.81
N HIS A 130 -2.88 20.62 -8.71
CA HIS A 130 -2.04 20.57 -9.90
C HIS A 130 -0.81 21.46 -9.69
N PHE A 131 0.35 20.95 -10.09
CA PHE A 131 1.55 21.76 -10.18
C PHE A 131 1.63 22.32 -11.59
N ASN A 132 1.70 23.64 -11.66
CA ASN A 132 1.94 24.39 -12.87
C ASN A 132 3.29 25.10 -12.73
N ILE A 133 3.96 25.31 -13.84
CA ILE A 133 5.11 26.21 -13.92
C ILE A 133 4.72 27.34 -14.86
N ILE A 134 4.83 28.56 -14.38
CA ILE A 134 4.71 29.76 -15.20
C ILE A 134 6.11 30.04 -15.74
N PRO A 135 6.37 29.80 -17.03
CA PRO A 135 7.70 30.00 -17.58
C PRO A 135 8.08 31.47 -17.57
N GLU A 136 9.38 31.73 -17.54
CA GLU A 136 9.85 33.08 -17.84
C GLU A 136 9.49 33.46 -19.28
N PRO A 137 9.12 34.72 -19.53
CA PRO A 137 8.93 35.19 -20.90
C PRO A 137 10.22 34.99 -21.69
N GLN A 138 10.08 34.47 -22.91
CA GLN A 138 11.18 34.41 -23.86
C GLN A 138 11.67 35.83 -24.15
N HIS A 139 12.96 36.01 -24.39
CA HIS A 139 13.49 37.30 -24.78
C HIS A 139 13.02 37.66 -26.19
N ASP A 140 12.48 38.87 -26.36
CA ASP A 140 12.01 39.39 -27.66
C ASP A 140 13.13 40.03 -28.49
N ARG A 141 14.40 39.74 -28.17
CA ARG A 141 15.56 40.30 -28.87
C ARG A 141 15.98 39.39 -30.01
N PHE A 142 15.73 39.85 -31.23
CA PHE A 142 16.24 39.22 -32.44
C PHE A 142 17.56 39.89 -32.85
N VAL A 143 18.57 39.08 -33.20
CA VAL A 143 19.85 39.55 -33.72
C VAL A 143 19.95 39.06 -35.16
N LEU A 144 20.27 39.96 -36.08
CA LEU A 144 20.56 39.63 -37.47
C LEU A 144 21.90 38.87 -37.51
N ILE A 145 21.89 37.64 -38.03
CA ILE A 145 23.08 36.78 -38.10
C ILE A 145 23.80 37.00 -39.43
N ASP A 146 23.07 36.95 -40.55
CA ASP A 146 23.61 37.22 -41.88
C ASP A 146 22.56 37.92 -42.75
N THR A 147 23.04 38.81 -43.62
CA THR A 147 22.28 39.37 -44.74
C THR A 147 22.61 38.60 -46.00
N ILE A 148 21.58 38.16 -46.74
CA ILE A 148 21.71 37.51 -48.05
C ILE A 148 22.30 38.50 -49.07
#